data_AF-A0A7C3NUP2-F1
#
_entry.id   AF-A0A7C3NUP2-F1
#
_cell.length_a   1.000
_cell.length_b   1.000
_cell.length_c   1.000
_cell.angle_alpha   90.00
_cell.angle_beta   90.00
_cell.angle_gamma   90.00
#
_symmetry.space_group_name_H-M   'P 1'
#
loop_
_entity.id
_entity.type
_entity.pdbx_description
1 polymer ?
#
loop_
_entity_poly.entity_id
_entity_poly.type
_entity_poly.pdbx_seq_one_letter_code
_entity_poly.pdbx_strand_id
1 'polypeptide(L)'
;MAEKKEPAYFMYFPGNYRWSAAFINMIGSIAYGGAEIGELHKIGRMLKDKAPEDDEAWFRACVQVADGVRAYAEKWDHSGHRYSAAHAYLRACNYYQMGERFRTPKDATGLDAYRAGVACFHRHAALTDLGIEIVEVPYEGASLPGYFVHAQNARSQRAPCVVFFDGLDVTKEIQFVRGVADLVKRGISCLVMDGPGTGEAIRFRGFYLRHDYEVAGSACVDYLEKRPDVEPRKIGIVAISLGGYYAPRCAAMEPRFAACIAWGAQWDYHATWKKRVDASFKTSLSVPGHHIMWILGVDSLDAALKKLESFKLDGVMQKMRCPFLLVHGADDEQIPLADAQKQFDACGSRDKTLRVFTAEEGGAQHCQRDYLTLVTAEMWNWFEEKLVRH
;
A
#
# COMPACT_ATOMS: atom_id res chain seq x y z
N MET A 1 -13.12 31.14 -17.28
CA MET A 1 -12.42 29.97 -16.69
C MET A 1 -12.78 29.98 -15.22
N ALA A 2 -13.43 28.93 -14.70
CA ALA A 2 -13.65 28.85 -13.26
C ALA A 2 -12.26 28.73 -12.60
N GLU A 3 -11.92 29.64 -11.69
CA GLU A 3 -10.74 29.50 -10.84
C GLU A 3 -10.79 28.11 -10.20
N LYS A 4 -9.78 27.29 -10.48
CA LYS A 4 -9.57 26.06 -9.71
C LYS A 4 -9.27 26.53 -8.29
N LYS A 5 -10.28 26.40 -7.41
CA LYS A 5 -10.13 26.64 -5.98
C LYS A 5 -8.90 25.87 -5.50
N GLU A 6 -7.98 26.55 -4.81
CA GLU A 6 -6.86 25.86 -4.18
C GLU A 6 -7.43 24.73 -3.29
N PRO A 7 -6.89 23.50 -3.40
CA PRO A 7 -7.38 22.41 -2.58
C PRO A 7 -7.18 22.75 -1.11
N ALA A 8 -8.15 22.39 -0.27
CA ALA A 8 -8.11 22.65 1.17
C ALA A 8 -7.06 21.79 1.90
N TYR A 9 -6.43 20.84 1.19
CA TYR A 9 -5.43 19.92 1.71
C TYR A 9 -4.04 20.25 1.16
N PHE A 10 -3.00 19.79 1.88
CA PHE A 10 -1.61 20.09 1.54
C PHE A 10 -1.17 19.52 0.18
N MET A 11 -0.51 20.34 -0.65
CA MET A 11 0.18 19.94 -1.88
C MET A 11 1.64 20.43 -1.86
N TYR A 12 2.60 19.55 -2.16
CA TYR A 12 4.00 19.93 -2.23
C TYR A 12 4.39 20.58 -3.57
N PHE A 13 3.81 20.09 -4.69
CA PHE A 13 3.99 20.65 -6.03
C PHE A 13 2.64 21.18 -6.53
N PRO A 14 2.30 22.46 -6.30
CA PRO A 14 1.02 23.04 -6.70
C PRO A 14 0.70 22.77 -8.18
N GLY A 15 -0.52 22.30 -8.46
CA GLY A 15 -0.94 21.93 -9.83
C GLY A 15 -0.45 20.57 -10.33
N ASN A 16 0.47 19.89 -9.63
CA ASN A 16 0.93 18.54 -9.94
C ASN A 16 0.48 17.55 -8.86
N TYR A 17 -0.70 16.97 -9.07
CA TYR A 17 -1.27 15.98 -8.16
C TYR A 17 -0.35 14.76 -7.98
N ARG A 18 0.14 14.17 -9.08
CA ARG A 18 0.87 12.89 -9.05
C ARG A 18 2.15 13.01 -8.23
N TRP A 19 2.99 14.00 -8.52
CA TRP A 19 4.21 14.22 -7.74
C TRP A 19 3.89 14.62 -6.30
N SER A 20 2.89 15.48 -6.07
CA SER A 20 2.48 15.86 -4.71
C SER A 20 2.07 14.64 -3.90
N ALA A 21 1.22 13.78 -4.47
CA ALA A 21 0.72 12.58 -3.80
C ALA A 21 1.86 11.58 -3.46
N ALA A 22 2.87 11.43 -4.33
CA ALA A 22 4.03 10.60 -4.02
C ALA A 22 4.99 11.27 -3.03
N PHE A 23 5.18 12.58 -3.11
CA PHE A 23 6.05 13.30 -2.20
C PHE A 23 5.48 13.34 -0.78
N ILE A 24 4.17 13.59 -0.64
CA ILE A 24 3.43 13.51 0.63
C ILE A 24 3.47 12.08 1.18
N ASN A 25 3.36 11.07 0.32
CA ASN A 25 3.55 9.67 0.72
C ASN A 25 4.91 9.44 1.39
N MET A 26 5.99 10.03 0.87
CA MET A 26 7.31 9.95 1.50
C MET A 26 7.37 10.78 2.78
N ILE A 27 6.80 11.99 2.81
CA ILE A 27 6.72 12.82 4.03
C ILE A 27 6.02 12.06 5.16
N GLY A 28 4.85 11.47 4.90
CA GLY A 28 4.11 10.70 5.89
C GLY A 28 4.92 9.51 6.43
N SER A 29 5.73 8.87 5.58
CA SER A 29 6.57 7.74 5.98
C SER A 29 7.73 8.12 6.92
N ILE A 30 8.05 9.41 7.11
CA ILE A 30 9.08 9.87 8.05
C ILE A 30 8.81 9.33 9.46
N ALA A 31 7.55 9.34 9.89
CA ALA A 31 7.14 8.81 11.21
C ALA A 31 7.47 7.32 11.41
N TYR A 32 7.71 6.59 10.31
CA TYR A 32 8.03 5.17 10.26
C TYR A 32 9.41 4.88 9.68
N GLY A 33 10.28 5.90 9.61
CA GLY A 33 11.67 5.77 9.17
C GLY A 33 11.85 5.63 7.66
N GLY A 34 10.82 5.89 6.86
CA GLY A 34 10.87 5.76 5.40
C GLY A 34 11.53 6.94 4.67
N ALA A 35 11.69 8.09 5.30
CA ALA A 35 12.30 9.27 4.67
C ALA A 35 12.87 10.26 5.71
N GLU A 36 13.55 11.31 5.23
CA GLU A 36 14.02 12.45 6.01
C GLU A 36 13.75 13.78 5.29
N ILE A 37 13.45 14.84 6.04
CA ILE A 37 13.10 16.16 5.45
C ILE A 37 14.23 16.72 4.58
N GLY A 38 15.49 16.52 4.97
CA GLY A 38 16.65 17.01 4.21
C GLY A 38 16.91 16.22 2.93
N GLU A 39 16.64 14.91 2.93
CA GLU A 39 16.72 14.04 1.77
C GLU A 39 15.60 14.37 0.77
N LEU A 40 14.38 14.56 1.26
CA LEU A 40 13.24 15.03 0.47
C LEU A 40 13.49 16.41 -0.13
N HIS A 41 14.05 17.35 0.64
CA HIS A 41 14.42 18.66 0.10
C HIS A 41 15.42 18.57 -1.07
N LYS A 42 16.36 17.60 -1.04
CA LYS A 42 17.26 17.37 -2.19
C LYS A 42 16.48 16.92 -3.43
N ILE A 43 15.54 15.97 -3.29
CA ILE A 43 14.65 15.54 -4.37
C ILE A 43 13.87 16.75 -4.91
N GLY A 44 13.23 17.52 -4.02
CA GLY A 44 12.45 18.71 -4.40
C GLY A 44 13.26 19.75 -5.17
N ARG A 45 14.51 20.02 -4.77
CA ARG A 45 15.40 20.93 -5.51
C ARG A 45 15.75 20.43 -6.91
N MET A 46 15.93 19.13 -7.10
CA MET A 46 16.21 18.55 -8.42
C MET A 46 14.99 18.61 -9.36
N LEU A 47 13.78 18.68 -8.79
CA LEU A 47 12.51 18.73 -9.51
C LEU A 47 11.96 20.13 -9.75
N LYS A 48 12.50 21.16 -9.06
CA LYS A 48 11.92 22.52 -9.02
C LYS A 48 11.55 23.12 -10.38
N ASP A 49 12.40 22.91 -11.39
CA ASP A 49 12.25 23.50 -12.73
C ASP A 49 11.94 22.42 -13.80
N LYS A 50 11.43 21.27 -13.37
CA LYS A 50 11.09 20.13 -14.25
C LYS A 50 9.60 20.14 -14.59
N ALA A 51 9.28 19.63 -15.78
CA ALA A 51 7.90 19.51 -16.21
C ALA A 51 7.13 18.52 -15.29
N PRO A 52 5.88 18.82 -14.90
CA PRO A 52 5.08 17.98 -14.01
C PRO A 52 4.94 16.49 -14.42
N GLU A 53 5.06 16.23 -15.71
CA GLU A 53 4.97 14.93 -16.37
C GLU A 53 6.32 14.25 -16.61
N ASP A 54 7.45 14.86 -16.21
CA ASP A 54 8.81 14.33 -16.40
C ASP A 54 9.12 13.20 -15.40
N ASP A 55 8.52 12.03 -15.63
CA ASP A 55 8.67 10.83 -14.80
C ASP A 55 10.12 10.33 -14.76
N GLU A 56 10.92 10.67 -15.77
CA GLU A 56 12.35 10.37 -15.82
C GLU A 56 13.15 11.30 -14.88
N ALA A 57 12.82 12.60 -14.78
CA ALA A 57 13.39 13.48 -13.77
C ALA A 57 13.03 13.04 -12.34
N TRP A 58 11.78 12.62 -12.11
CA TRP A 58 11.37 12.00 -10.85
C TRP A 58 12.21 10.78 -10.51
N PHE A 59 12.29 9.82 -11.44
CA PHE A 59 13.06 8.59 -11.26
C PHE A 59 14.53 8.89 -10.91
N ARG A 60 15.20 9.74 -11.68
CA ARG A 60 16.61 10.11 -11.42
C ARG A 60 16.80 10.80 -10.07
N ALA A 61 15.89 11.70 -9.69
CA ALA A 61 16.00 12.41 -8.42
C ALA A 61 15.88 11.46 -7.22
N CYS A 62 14.89 10.57 -7.25
CA CYS A 62 14.72 9.56 -6.22
C CYS A 62 15.89 8.57 -6.17
N VAL A 63 16.32 8.03 -7.31
CA VAL A 63 17.44 7.07 -7.38
C VAL A 63 18.75 7.70 -6.91
N GLN A 64 19.06 8.94 -7.31
CA GLN A 64 20.27 9.62 -6.87
C GLN A 64 20.30 9.81 -5.35
N VAL A 65 19.17 10.14 -4.73
CA VAL A 65 19.08 10.22 -3.26
C VAL A 65 19.16 8.83 -2.63
N ALA A 66 18.50 7.83 -3.21
CA ALA A 66 18.57 6.45 -2.75
C ALA A 66 20.00 5.90 -2.74
N ASP A 67 20.77 6.14 -3.79
CA ASP A 67 22.19 5.76 -3.91
C ASP A 67 23.04 6.40 -2.81
N GLY A 68 22.89 7.70 -2.58
CA GLY A 68 23.62 8.41 -1.53
C GLY A 68 23.29 7.90 -0.12
N VAL A 69 22.01 7.61 0.14
CA VAL A 69 21.56 7.06 1.42
C VAL A 69 22.04 5.62 1.62
N ARG A 70 21.99 4.79 0.56
CA ARG A 70 22.54 3.43 0.56
C ARG A 70 24.04 3.44 0.88
N ALA A 71 24.81 4.37 0.32
CA ALA A 71 26.24 4.48 0.60
C ALA A 71 26.53 4.76 2.10
N TYR A 72 25.70 5.56 2.78
CA TYR A 72 25.80 5.70 4.24
C TYR A 72 25.48 4.40 4.97
N ALA A 73 24.42 3.70 4.53
CA ALA A 73 24.02 2.43 5.10
C ALA A 73 25.16 1.40 5.00
N GLU A 74 25.73 1.22 3.81
CA GLU A 74 26.86 0.33 3.55
C GLU A 74 28.06 0.70 4.43
N LYS A 75 28.43 1.98 4.52
CA LYS A 75 29.53 2.43 5.37
C LYS A 75 29.34 2.00 6.84
N TRP A 76 28.16 2.23 7.39
CA TRP A 76 27.85 1.89 8.79
C TRP A 76 27.72 0.40 9.02
N ASP A 77 27.27 -0.33 8.02
CA ASP A 77 27.17 -1.78 8.03
C ASP A 77 28.56 -2.42 8.13
N HIS A 78 29.49 -1.99 7.25
CA HIS A 78 30.89 -2.47 7.26
C HIS A 78 31.62 -2.13 8.56
N SER A 79 31.25 -1.03 9.23
CA SER A 79 31.87 -0.61 10.49
C SER A 79 31.14 -1.13 11.74
N GLY A 80 30.15 -2.02 11.59
CA GLY A 80 29.44 -2.65 12.70
C GLY A 80 28.38 -1.79 13.40
N HIS A 81 28.00 -0.62 12.85
CA HIS A 81 26.93 0.23 13.40
C HIS A 81 25.55 -0.19 12.88
N ARG A 82 25.10 -1.38 13.31
CA ARG A 82 23.94 -2.08 12.72
C ARG A 82 22.66 -1.25 12.63
N TYR A 83 22.30 -0.49 13.67
CA TYR A 83 21.03 0.26 13.68
C TYR A 83 21.07 1.49 12.76
N SER A 84 22.21 2.18 12.72
CA SER A 84 22.42 3.28 11.78
C SER A 84 22.31 2.79 10.33
N ALA A 85 22.92 1.64 10.05
CA ALA A 85 22.81 0.97 8.75
C ALA A 85 21.36 0.57 8.44
N ALA A 86 20.67 -0.11 9.37
CA ALA A 86 19.27 -0.55 9.19
C ALA A 86 18.35 0.62 8.84
N HIS A 87 18.45 1.76 9.54
CA HIS A 87 17.62 2.93 9.28
C HIS A 87 17.91 3.55 7.92
N ALA A 88 19.18 3.62 7.51
CA ALA A 88 19.53 4.16 6.19
C ALA A 88 19.11 3.22 5.05
N TYR A 89 19.25 1.90 5.22
CA TYR A 89 18.76 0.94 4.24
C TYR A 89 17.24 1.05 4.04
N LEU A 90 16.45 1.24 5.11
CA LEU A 90 14.99 1.43 4.99
C LEU A 90 14.63 2.67 4.16
N ARG A 91 15.31 3.81 4.41
CA ARG A 91 15.10 5.03 3.62
C ARG A 91 15.53 4.86 2.17
N ALA A 92 16.71 4.29 1.93
CA ALA A 92 17.19 4.01 0.58
C ALA A 92 16.18 3.13 -0.19
N CYS A 93 15.68 2.07 0.45
CA CYS A 93 14.62 1.22 -0.08
C CYS A 93 13.40 2.05 -0.50
N ASN A 94 12.85 2.86 0.40
CA ASN A 94 11.66 3.66 0.11
C ASN A 94 11.89 4.62 -1.08
N TYR A 95 13.06 5.27 -1.18
CA TYR A 95 13.37 6.14 -2.32
C TYR A 95 13.51 5.38 -3.64
N TYR A 96 14.12 4.19 -3.66
CA TYR A 96 14.15 3.35 -4.86
C TYR A 96 12.74 2.97 -5.31
N GLN A 97 11.91 2.50 -4.38
CA GLN A 97 10.53 2.10 -4.65
C GLN A 97 9.69 3.28 -5.17
N MET A 98 9.83 4.45 -4.54
CA MET A 98 9.11 5.66 -4.94
C MET A 98 9.62 6.24 -6.27
N GLY A 99 10.92 6.11 -6.57
CA GLY A 99 11.48 6.50 -7.86
C GLY A 99 10.96 5.64 -9.00
N GLU A 100 10.99 4.31 -8.83
CA GLU A 100 10.54 3.34 -9.84
C GLU A 100 9.03 3.42 -10.12
N ARG A 101 8.25 3.83 -9.11
CA ARG A 101 6.78 3.86 -9.13
C ARG A 101 6.18 4.44 -10.43
N PHE A 102 6.67 5.58 -10.90
CA PHE A 102 6.12 6.25 -12.10
C PHE A 102 6.67 5.74 -13.42
N ARG A 103 7.82 5.05 -13.39
CA ARG A 103 8.50 4.62 -14.61
C ARG A 103 7.67 3.56 -15.32
N THR A 104 7.36 3.79 -16.58
CA THR A 104 6.66 2.84 -17.45
C THR A 104 7.18 3.01 -18.89
N PRO A 105 7.48 1.93 -19.64
CA PRO A 105 7.42 0.52 -19.23
C PRO A 105 8.41 0.18 -18.11
N LYS A 106 8.20 -0.97 -17.46
CA LYS A 106 9.11 -1.51 -16.42
C LYS A 106 10.35 -2.11 -17.08
N ASP A 107 11.20 -1.23 -17.61
CA ASP A 107 12.43 -1.59 -18.31
C ASP A 107 13.55 -2.06 -17.36
N ALA A 108 14.68 -2.47 -17.92
CA ALA A 108 15.82 -2.99 -17.16
C ALA A 108 16.30 -2.02 -16.08
N THR A 109 16.43 -0.72 -16.40
CA THR A 109 16.85 0.30 -15.43
C THR A 109 15.87 0.45 -14.27
N GLY A 110 14.57 0.43 -14.55
CA GLY A 110 13.54 0.41 -13.50
C GLY A 110 13.62 -0.84 -12.63
N LEU A 111 13.78 -2.01 -13.25
CA LEU A 111 13.89 -3.27 -12.53
C LEU A 111 15.17 -3.36 -11.68
N ASP A 112 16.29 -2.78 -12.13
CA ASP A 112 17.53 -2.72 -11.36
C ASP A 112 17.37 -1.85 -10.11
N ALA A 113 16.75 -0.67 -10.25
CA ALA A 113 16.41 0.19 -9.11
C ALA A 113 15.45 -0.51 -8.14
N TYR A 114 14.44 -1.22 -8.66
CA TYR A 114 13.53 -2.01 -7.86
C TYR A 114 14.25 -3.08 -7.04
N ARG A 115 15.12 -3.88 -7.69
CA ARG A 115 15.93 -4.91 -7.03
C ARG A 115 16.87 -4.32 -5.98
N ALA A 116 17.49 -3.17 -6.26
CA ALA A 116 18.30 -2.45 -5.28
C ALA A 116 17.47 -2.04 -4.05
N GLY A 117 16.23 -1.57 -4.25
CA GLY A 117 15.28 -1.28 -3.18
C GLY A 117 14.96 -2.50 -2.32
N VAL A 118 14.60 -3.64 -2.93
CA VAL A 118 14.34 -4.89 -2.21
C VAL A 118 15.57 -5.37 -1.44
N ALA A 119 16.77 -5.30 -2.05
CA ALA A 119 18.02 -5.67 -1.39
C ALA A 119 18.30 -4.79 -0.16
N CYS A 120 18.05 -3.47 -0.26
CA CYS A 120 18.11 -2.57 0.89
C CYS A 120 17.11 -2.99 1.98
N PHE A 121 15.87 -3.34 1.64
CA PHE A 121 14.90 -3.82 2.63
C PHE A 121 15.36 -5.11 3.32
N HIS A 122 15.86 -6.08 2.56
CA HIS A 122 16.38 -7.33 3.13
C HIS A 122 17.55 -7.06 4.08
N ARG A 123 18.40 -6.09 3.78
CA ARG A 123 19.49 -5.70 4.68
C ARG A 123 18.97 -4.95 5.92
N HIS A 124 17.95 -4.11 5.79
CA HIS A 124 17.23 -3.53 6.92
C HIS A 124 16.68 -4.63 7.84
N ALA A 125 15.94 -5.60 7.29
CA ALA A 125 15.37 -6.72 8.02
C ALA A 125 16.42 -7.53 8.80
N ALA A 126 17.62 -7.71 8.25
CA ALA A 126 18.71 -8.43 8.92
C ALA A 126 19.39 -7.65 10.07
N LEU A 127 19.25 -6.31 10.10
CA LEU A 127 20.00 -5.43 11.01
C LEU A 127 19.14 -4.72 12.06
N THR A 128 17.83 -4.61 11.82
CA THR A 128 16.87 -4.03 12.76
C THR A 128 16.64 -4.93 13.97
N ASP A 129 15.98 -4.39 14.99
CA ASP A 129 15.47 -5.10 16.16
C ASP A 129 14.03 -5.61 15.98
N LEU A 130 13.37 -5.27 14.86
CA LEU A 130 12.11 -5.89 14.47
C LEU A 130 12.34 -7.32 13.97
N GLY A 131 11.55 -8.28 14.47
CA GLY A 131 11.54 -9.64 13.93
C GLY A 131 10.86 -9.64 12.57
N ILE A 132 11.63 -9.62 11.48
CA ILE A 132 11.12 -9.64 10.10
C ILE A 132 11.64 -10.90 9.39
N GLU A 133 10.72 -11.75 8.95
CA GLU A 133 11.02 -12.88 8.06
C GLU A 133 10.68 -12.50 6.62
N ILE A 134 11.58 -12.82 5.69
CA ILE A 134 11.27 -12.82 4.25
C ILE A 134 10.57 -14.15 3.96
N VAL A 135 9.35 -14.09 3.44
CA VAL A 135 8.48 -15.28 3.30
C VAL A 135 7.98 -15.45 1.87
N GLU A 136 7.71 -16.71 1.53
CA GLU A 136 7.18 -17.15 0.24
C GLU A 136 5.88 -17.91 0.49
N VAL A 137 4.74 -17.25 0.27
CA VAL A 137 3.41 -17.83 0.48
C VAL A 137 3.05 -18.71 -0.72
N PRO A 138 2.83 -20.03 -0.58
CA PRO A 138 2.51 -20.90 -1.72
C PRO A 138 1.27 -20.43 -2.49
N TYR A 139 1.39 -20.30 -3.82
CA TYR A 139 0.33 -19.75 -4.66
C TYR A 139 0.47 -20.22 -6.11
N GLU A 140 -0.58 -20.85 -6.66
CA GLU A 140 -0.71 -21.24 -8.08
C GLU A 140 0.56 -21.85 -8.73
N GLY A 141 1.18 -22.82 -8.04
CA GLY A 141 2.37 -23.53 -8.55
C GLY A 141 3.69 -22.76 -8.37
N ALA A 142 3.66 -21.57 -7.78
CA ALA A 142 4.82 -20.83 -7.31
C ALA A 142 4.52 -20.26 -5.91
N SER A 143 4.79 -18.98 -5.68
CA SER A 143 4.55 -18.30 -4.41
C SER A 143 4.25 -16.81 -4.59
N LEU A 144 3.65 -16.17 -3.60
CA LEU A 144 3.58 -14.72 -3.44
C LEU A 144 4.67 -14.27 -2.45
N PRO A 145 5.46 -13.23 -2.78
CA PRO A 145 6.50 -12.73 -1.89
C PRO A 145 5.91 -11.82 -0.82
N GLY A 146 6.45 -11.94 0.40
CA GLY A 146 6.00 -11.13 1.52
C GLY A 146 7.01 -11.00 2.64
N TYR A 147 6.61 -10.23 3.64
CA TYR A 147 7.31 -10.07 4.91
C TYR A 147 6.40 -10.46 6.06
N PHE A 148 6.84 -11.39 6.90
CA PHE A 148 6.16 -11.69 8.16
C PHE A 148 6.87 -10.94 9.28
N VAL A 149 6.19 -9.93 9.83
CA VAL A 149 6.69 -9.11 10.94
C VAL A 149 6.04 -9.61 12.23
N HIS A 150 6.89 -10.05 13.15
CA HIS A 150 6.46 -10.63 14.43
C HIS A 150 5.82 -9.61 15.35
N ALA A 151 4.72 -10.01 15.99
CA ALA A 151 4.15 -9.28 17.10
C ALA A 151 5.20 -8.99 18.19
N GLN A 152 5.20 -7.77 18.69
CA GLN A 152 5.87 -7.38 19.93
C GLN A 152 4.84 -7.30 21.05
N ASN A 153 5.26 -7.57 22.28
CA ASN A 153 4.37 -7.49 23.46
C ASN A 153 3.16 -8.44 23.37
N ALA A 154 3.25 -9.53 22.61
CA ALA A 154 2.20 -10.54 22.52
C ALA A 154 1.96 -11.19 23.90
N ARG A 155 0.68 -11.39 24.25
CA ARG A 155 0.28 -12.03 25.52
C ARG A 155 0.28 -13.57 25.46
N SER A 156 0.48 -14.13 24.28
CA SER A 156 0.44 -15.57 23.98
C SER A 156 1.57 -15.90 23.01
N GLN A 157 2.02 -17.15 23.00
CA GLN A 157 2.93 -17.66 21.98
C GLN A 157 2.32 -17.64 20.58
N ARG A 158 0.98 -17.73 20.49
CA ARG A 158 0.22 -17.56 19.25
C ARG A 158 -0.39 -16.17 19.24
N ALA A 159 0.16 -15.30 18.40
CA ALA A 159 -0.33 -13.93 18.24
C ALA A 159 -1.43 -13.87 17.17
N PRO A 160 -2.41 -12.95 17.30
CA PRO A 160 -3.21 -12.52 16.15
C PRO A 160 -2.32 -12.07 15.00
N CYS A 161 -2.79 -12.21 13.76
CA CYS A 161 -2.05 -11.78 12.58
C CYS A 161 -2.95 -10.98 11.65
N VAL A 162 -2.40 -9.99 10.96
CA VAL A 162 -3.09 -9.24 9.92
C VAL A 162 -2.37 -9.44 8.59
N VAL A 163 -3.11 -9.87 7.57
CA VAL A 163 -2.65 -9.83 6.18
C VAL A 163 -2.78 -8.38 5.67
N PHE A 164 -1.68 -7.81 5.19
CA PHE A 164 -1.66 -6.46 4.63
C PHE A 164 -1.36 -6.55 3.12
N PHE A 165 -2.40 -6.30 2.32
CA PHE A 165 -2.30 -6.23 0.86
C PHE A 165 -2.33 -4.81 0.35
N ASP A 166 -1.93 -4.66 -0.91
CA ASP A 166 -1.65 -3.36 -1.49
C ASP A 166 -2.71 -2.77 -2.40
N GLY A 167 -2.34 -1.69 -3.09
CA GLY A 167 -3.15 -1.01 -4.10
C GLY A 167 -2.68 -1.25 -5.53
N LEU A 168 -2.86 -0.25 -6.39
CA LEU A 168 -2.56 -0.29 -7.82
C LEU A 168 -1.06 -0.29 -8.14
N ASP A 169 -0.29 0.46 -7.35
CA ASP A 169 1.03 0.97 -7.69
C ASP A 169 1.96 1.07 -6.47
N VAL A 170 1.72 0.22 -5.49
CA VAL A 170 2.46 0.18 -4.24
C VAL A 170 3.10 -1.21 -4.13
N THR A 171 4.09 -1.35 -3.25
CA THR A 171 4.78 -2.62 -2.95
C THR A 171 4.87 -2.88 -1.47
N LYS A 172 5.07 -4.13 -1.06
CA LYS A 172 5.27 -4.55 0.34
C LYS A 172 6.29 -3.70 1.10
N GLU A 173 7.34 -3.19 0.45
CA GLU A 173 8.29 -2.24 1.04
C GLU A 173 7.64 -0.89 1.39
N ILE A 174 6.85 -0.31 0.47
CA ILE A 174 6.13 0.94 0.71
C ILE A 174 5.05 0.74 1.78
N GLN A 175 4.43 -0.44 1.84
CA GLN A 175 3.45 -0.77 2.86
C GLN A 175 4.04 -0.91 4.25
N PHE A 176 5.24 -1.48 4.36
CA PHE A 176 5.91 -1.67 5.65
C PHE A 176 6.01 -0.35 6.43
N VAL A 177 6.35 0.75 5.74
CA VAL A 177 6.44 2.10 6.33
C VAL A 177 5.08 2.79 6.51
N ARG A 178 3.96 2.06 6.45
CA ARG A 178 2.58 2.52 6.75
C ARG A 178 2.10 2.05 8.11
N GLY A 179 2.96 2.18 9.12
CA GLY A 179 2.59 1.90 10.50
C GLY A 179 2.64 0.44 10.92
N VAL A 180 3.28 -0.46 10.15
CA VAL A 180 3.46 -1.86 10.56
C VAL A 180 4.21 -1.96 11.90
N ALA A 181 5.22 -1.12 12.12
CA ALA A 181 5.97 -1.05 13.38
C ALA A 181 5.08 -0.70 14.59
N ASP A 182 3.97 0.00 14.39
CA ASP A 182 3.02 0.32 15.46
C ASP A 182 1.98 -0.79 15.66
N LEU A 183 1.54 -1.43 14.58
CA LEU A 183 0.66 -2.60 14.65
C LEU A 183 1.30 -3.71 15.47
N VAL A 184 2.57 -4.03 15.20
CA VAL A 184 3.25 -5.14 15.89
C VAL A 184 3.44 -4.88 17.37
N LYS A 185 3.64 -3.63 17.80
CA LYS A 185 3.71 -3.25 19.23
C LYS A 185 2.43 -3.54 20.01
N ARG A 186 1.30 -3.72 19.34
CA ARG A 186 0.00 -4.07 19.94
C ARG A 186 -0.19 -5.58 20.10
N GLY A 187 0.85 -6.38 19.89
CA GLY A 187 0.75 -7.84 20.00
C GLY A 187 0.13 -8.51 18.78
N ILE A 188 0.17 -7.87 17.60
CA ILE A 188 -0.42 -8.37 16.36
C ILE A 188 0.68 -8.54 15.30
N SER A 189 0.91 -9.77 14.83
CA SER A 189 1.86 -10.01 13.73
C SER A 189 1.31 -9.48 12.41
N CYS A 190 2.16 -9.15 11.45
CA CYS A 190 1.73 -8.64 10.15
C CYS A 190 2.36 -9.44 9.01
N LEU A 191 1.54 -9.92 8.09
CA LEU A 191 1.98 -10.52 6.83
C LEU A 191 1.78 -9.49 5.70
N VAL A 192 2.84 -8.77 5.36
CA VAL A 192 2.85 -7.73 4.31
C VAL A 192 3.13 -8.39 2.96
N MET A 193 2.29 -8.18 1.96
CA MET A 193 2.28 -9.01 0.75
C MET A 193 2.31 -8.19 -0.54
N ASP A 194 3.17 -8.62 -1.48
CA ASP A 194 2.94 -8.35 -2.89
C ASP A 194 1.99 -9.42 -3.45
N GLY A 195 0.81 -8.99 -3.88
CA GLY A 195 -0.19 -9.88 -4.48
C GLY A 195 -0.24 -9.77 -6.01
N PRO A 196 -1.17 -10.49 -6.66
CA PRO A 196 -1.33 -10.42 -8.11
C PRO A 196 -1.53 -8.98 -8.60
N GLY A 197 -0.67 -8.52 -9.50
CA GLY A 197 -0.67 -7.16 -10.04
C GLY A 197 0.32 -6.19 -9.41
N THR A 198 0.98 -6.53 -8.31
CA THR A 198 1.90 -5.63 -7.60
C THR A 198 3.30 -6.21 -7.36
N GLY A 199 4.24 -5.32 -7.03
CA GLY A 199 5.60 -5.64 -6.59
C GLY A 199 6.33 -6.74 -7.36
N GLU A 200 6.93 -7.67 -6.62
CA GLU A 200 7.68 -8.80 -7.18
C GLU A 200 6.77 -9.83 -7.87
N ALA A 201 5.52 -9.96 -7.43
CA ALA A 201 4.57 -10.94 -7.97
C ALA A 201 4.32 -10.73 -9.47
N ILE A 202 4.09 -9.49 -9.91
CA ILE A 202 3.95 -9.20 -11.33
C ILE A 202 5.30 -9.11 -12.05
N ARG A 203 6.32 -8.49 -11.44
CA ARG A 203 7.61 -8.20 -12.10
C ARG A 203 8.41 -9.47 -12.41
N PHE A 204 8.35 -10.47 -11.53
CA PHE A 204 9.26 -11.62 -11.59
C PHE A 204 8.54 -12.97 -11.63
N ARG A 205 7.22 -13.00 -11.43
CA ARG A 205 6.42 -14.25 -11.40
C ARG A 205 5.26 -14.25 -12.39
N GLY A 206 4.99 -13.13 -13.04
CA GLY A 206 3.92 -13.03 -14.04
C GLY A 206 2.50 -13.08 -13.44
N PHE A 207 2.34 -12.83 -12.14
CA PHE A 207 1.03 -12.75 -11.52
C PHE A 207 0.41 -11.38 -11.79
N TYR A 208 -0.40 -11.31 -12.85
CA TYR A 208 -1.20 -10.15 -13.21
C TYR A 208 -2.39 -9.97 -12.27
N LEU A 209 -2.90 -8.74 -12.19
CA LEU A 209 -4.06 -8.39 -11.39
C LEU A 209 -5.29 -9.23 -11.79
N ARG A 210 -5.99 -9.75 -10.79
CA ARG A 210 -7.21 -10.56 -10.93
C ARG A 210 -8.34 -10.01 -10.06
N HIS A 211 -9.58 -10.26 -10.49
CA HIS A 211 -10.77 -9.76 -9.79
C HIS A 211 -11.07 -10.58 -8.54
N ASP A 212 -10.90 -11.90 -8.61
CA ASP A 212 -11.09 -12.86 -7.53
C ASP A 212 -9.91 -12.88 -6.55
N TYR A 213 -9.65 -11.72 -5.95
CA TYR A 213 -8.51 -11.49 -5.07
C TYR A 213 -8.54 -12.34 -3.78
N GLU A 214 -9.72 -12.87 -3.41
CA GLU A 214 -9.87 -13.89 -2.35
C GLU A 214 -9.02 -15.12 -2.58
N VAL A 215 -8.62 -15.43 -3.82
CA VAL A 215 -7.69 -16.54 -4.09
C VAL A 215 -6.31 -16.26 -3.48
N ALA A 216 -5.82 -15.03 -3.56
CA ALA A 216 -4.58 -14.62 -2.88
C ALA A 216 -4.77 -14.50 -1.37
N GLY A 217 -5.92 -13.97 -0.92
CA GLY A 217 -6.28 -13.91 0.50
C GLY A 217 -6.32 -15.28 1.17
N SER A 218 -6.97 -16.26 0.52
CA SER A 218 -7.09 -17.64 1.02
C SER A 218 -5.72 -18.32 1.12
N ALA A 219 -4.83 -18.10 0.14
CA ALA A 219 -3.46 -18.62 0.19
C ALA A 219 -2.67 -18.05 1.39
N CYS A 220 -2.89 -16.77 1.74
CA CYS A 220 -2.29 -16.17 2.94
C CYS A 220 -2.84 -16.81 4.21
N VAL A 221 -4.16 -17.05 4.29
CA VAL A 221 -4.78 -17.74 5.43
C VAL A 221 -4.22 -19.16 5.57
N ASP A 222 -4.16 -19.93 4.47
CA ASP A 222 -3.62 -21.30 4.47
C ASP A 222 -2.16 -21.37 4.93
N TYR A 223 -1.37 -20.35 4.60
CA TYR A 223 0.00 -20.20 5.09
C TYR A 223 0.03 -19.90 6.60
N LEU A 224 -0.79 -18.95 7.06
CA LEU A 224 -0.84 -18.53 8.46
C LEU A 224 -1.37 -19.62 9.40
N GLU A 225 -2.34 -20.44 8.97
CA GLU A 225 -2.87 -21.55 9.78
C GLU A 225 -1.82 -22.65 10.07
N LYS A 226 -0.79 -22.74 9.24
CA LYS A 226 0.32 -23.69 9.42
C LYS A 226 1.43 -23.15 10.33
N ARG A 227 1.39 -21.86 10.66
CA ARG A 227 2.40 -21.22 11.50
C ARG A 227 2.15 -21.50 12.98
N PRO A 228 3.17 -21.96 13.75
CA PRO A 228 2.98 -22.30 15.16
C PRO A 228 2.82 -21.07 16.07
N ASP A 229 3.21 -19.89 15.59
CA ASP A 229 3.23 -18.59 16.26
C ASP A 229 2.03 -17.68 15.91
N VAL A 230 1.06 -18.19 15.13
CA VAL A 230 -0.17 -17.47 14.75
C VAL A 230 -1.39 -18.13 15.39
N GLU A 231 -2.33 -17.31 15.89
CA GLU A 231 -3.66 -17.78 16.30
C GLU A 231 -4.59 -17.83 15.08
N PRO A 232 -4.97 -19.03 14.58
CA PRO A 232 -5.67 -19.18 13.31
C PRO A 232 -7.07 -18.55 13.31
N ARG A 233 -7.70 -18.39 14.48
CA ARG A 233 -9.03 -17.76 14.60
C ARG A 233 -8.98 -16.24 14.72
N LYS A 234 -7.78 -15.64 14.72
CA LYS A 234 -7.55 -14.21 14.91
C LYS A 234 -6.72 -13.63 13.77
N ILE A 235 -7.10 -13.99 12.53
CA ILE A 235 -6.48 -13.48 11.30
C ILE A 235 -7.34 -12.34 10.75
N GLY A 236 -6.82 -11.12 10.75
CA GLY A 236 -7.43 -9.95 10.10
C GLY A 236 -6.87 -9.70 8.70
N ILE A 237 -7.51 -8.78 7.98
CA ILE A 237 -7.02 -8.28 6.69
C ILE A 237 -7.19 -6.77 6.57
N VAL A 238 -6.16 -6.10 6.06
CA VAL A 238 -6.21 -4.69 5.65
C VAL A 238 -5.62 -4.53 4.27
N ALA A 239 -6.18 -3.62 3.47
CA ALA A 239 -5.55 -3.24 2.22
C ALA A 239 -5.82 -1.78 1.85
N ILE A 240 -4.86 -1.18 1.16
CA ILE A 240 -4.81 0.27 0.87
C ILE A 240 -5.17 0.60 -0.59
N SER A 241 -5.89 1.70 -0.83
CA SER A 241 -6.21 2.22 -2.16
C SER A 241 -7.10 1.26 -2.95
N LEU A 242 -6.64 0.70 -4.09
CA LEU A 242 -7.31 -0.41 -4.76
C LEU A 242 -7.51 -1.62 -3.82
N GLY A 243 -6.72 -1.71 -2.75
CA GLY A 243 -6.97 -2.61 -1.62
C GLY A 243 -8.34 -2.46 -0.96
N GLY A 244 -9.00 -1.30 -1.10
CA GLY A 244 -10.41 -1.10 -0.77
C GLY A 244 -11.38 -2.04 -1.48
N TYR A 245 -10.94 -2.65 -2.58
CA TYR A 245 -11.61 -3.76 -3.26
C TYR A 245 -11.11 -5.12 -2.72
N TYR A 246 -9.80 -5.28 -2.58
CA TYR A 246 -9.17 -6.56 -2.19
C TYR A 246 -9.60 -7.05 -0.82
N ALA A 247 -9.41 -6.25 0.23
CA ALA A 247 -9.66 -6.69 1.61
C ALA A 247 -11.13 -7.04 1.84
N PRO A 248 -12.11 -6.21 1.41
CA PRO A 248 -13.52 -6.55 1.57
C PRO A 248 -13.95 -7.75 0.75
N ARG A 249 -13.42 -7.90 -0.47
CA ARG A 249 -13.69 -9.09 -1.28
C ARG A 249 -13.15 -10.35 -0.64
N CYS A 250 -11.90 -10.32 -0.15
CA CYS A 250 -11.30 -11.43 0.57
C CYS A 250 -12.15 -11.80 1.80
N ALA A 251 -12.41 -10.87 2.72
CA ALA A 251 -13.16 -11.19 3.94
C ALA A 251 -14.64 -11.55 3.70
N ALA A 252 -15.24 -11.14 2.57
CA ALA A 252 -16.59 -11.56 2.21
C ALA A 252 -16.65 -12.96 1.57
N MET A 253 -15.56 -13.44 0.97
CA MET A 253 -15.51 -14.70 0.22
C MET A 253 -14.66 -15.78 0.92
N GLU A 254 -13.82 -15.41 1.88
CA GLU A 254 -13.00 -16.27 2.73
C GLU A 254 -13.43 -16.08 4.20
N PRO A 255 -14.30 -16.95 4.74
CA PRO A 255 -14.94 -16.77 6.05
C PRO A 255 -13.97 -16.89 7.24
N ARG A 256 -12.73 -17.35 7.03
CA ARG A 256 -11.71 -17.45 8.09
C ARG A 256 -11.14 -16.10 8.53
N PHE A 257 -11.31 -15.03 7.76
CA PHE A 257 -10.93 -13.69 8.21
C PHE A 257 -11.82 -13.22 9.37
N ALA A 258 -11.20 -12.89 10.50
CA ALA A 258 -11.85 -12.49 11.74
C ALA A 258 -12.16 -10.98 11.82
N ALA A 259 -11.49 -10.14 11.01
CA ALA A 259 -11.72 -8.71 10.95
C ALA A 259 -11.20 -8.13 9.62
N CYS A 260 -11.84 -7.09 9.10
CA CYS A 260 -11.48 -6.48 7.82
C CYS A 260 -11.41 -4.95 7.92
N ILE A 261 -10.31 -4.36 7.42
CA ILE A 261 -10.19 -2.92 7.19
C ILE A 261 -10.03 -2.65 5.69
N ALA A 262 -10.89 -1.80 5.14
CA ALA A 262 -10.65 -1.17 3.84
C ALA A 262 -10.08 0.23 4.08
N TRP A 263 -8.86 0.48 3.62
CA TRP A 263 -8.21 1.79 3.73
C TRP A 263 -8.24 2.51 2.38
N GLY A 264 -9.22 3.40 2.22
CA GLY A 264 -9.66 3.88 0.92
C GLY A 264 -10.69 2.92 0.32
N ALA A 265 -11.83 3.45 -0.15
CA ALA A 265 -12.88 2.64 -0.74
C ALA A 265 -12.56 2.28 -2.19
N GLN A 266 -13.15 1.20 -2.70
CA GLN A 266 -13.19 0.92 -4.14
C GLN A 266 -14.40 0.03 -4.45
N TRP A 267 -15.49 0.65 -4.93
CA TRP A 267 -16.76 -0.05 -5.15
C TRP A 267 -16.86 -0.73 -6.52
N ASP A 268 -16.62 0.02 -7.60
CA ASP A 268 -16.71 -0.46 -8.99
C ASP A 268 -15.50 0.08 -9.77
N TYR A 269 -14.48 -0.76 -9.92
CA TYR A 269 -13.21 -0.33 -10.48
C TYR A 269 -13.29 -0.12 -11.99
N HIS A 270 -14.20 -0.84 -12.67
CA HIS A 270 -14.51 -0.59 -14.06
C HIS A 270 -15.07 0.82 -14.25
N ALA A 271 -16.07 1.22 -13.47
CA ALA A 271 -16.64 2.56 -13.55
C ALA A 271 -15.60 3.65 -13.29
N THR A 272 -14.73 3.44 -12.29
CA THR A 272 -13.60 4.34 -11.99
C THR A 272 -12.68 4.51 -13.20
N TRP A 273 -12.22 3.41 -13.81
CA TRP A 273 -11.32 3.48 -14.96
C TRP A 273 -11.97 3.95 -16.24
N LYS A 274 -13.24 3.59 -16.49
CA LYS A 274 -13.99 4.11 -17.63
C LYS A 274 -14.02 5.65 -17.59
N LYS A 275 -14.34 6.24 -16.43
CA LYS A 275 -14.32 7.69 -16.24
C LYS A 275 -12.93 8.29 -16.51
N ARG A 276 -11.86 7.63 -16.06
CA ARG A 276 -10.47 8.08 -16.28
C ARG A 276 -10.09 8.04 -17.77
N VAL A 277 -10.47 6.99 -18.49
CA VAL A 277 -10.24 6.84 -19.93
C VAL A 277 -11.06 7.85 -20.73
N ASP A 278 -12.35 7.99 -20.44
CA ASP A 278 -13.24 8.97 -21.07
C ASP A 278 -12.71 10.42 -20.89
N ALA A 279 -12.10 10.70 -19.73
CA ALA A 279 -11.44 11.98 -19.44
C ALA A 279 -10.03 12.12 -20.02
N SER A 280 -9.55 11.16 -20.84
CA SER A 280 -8.18 11.13 -21.37
C SER A 280 -7.11 11.28 -20.28
N PHE A 281 -7.32 10.62 -19.14
CA PHE A 281 -6.49 10.68 -17.94
C PHE A 281 -6.31 12.07 -17.31
N LYS A 282 -7.17 13.05 -17.65
CA LYS A 282 -7.21 14.38 -17.01
C LYS A 282 -7.93 14.34 -15.64
N THR A 283 -7.53 13.37 -14.82
CA THR A 283 -8.04 13.10 -13.47
C THR A 283 -6.85 12.90 -12.53
N SER A 284 -7.10 12.93 -11.22
CA SER A 284 -6.06 12.70 -10.21
C SER A 284 -5.64 11.22 -10.16
N LEU A 285 -4.48 10.92 -10.74
CA LEU A 285 -3.88 9.59 -10.81
C LEU A 285 -2.57 9.55 -10.04
N SER A 286 -2.32 8.45 -9.32
CA SER A 286 -1.06 8.24 -8.60
C SER A 286 0.09 7.79 -9.50
N VAL A 287 -0.19 7.30 -10.71
CA VAL A 287 0.78 6.81 -11.71
C VAL A 287 0.29 7.19 -13.11
N PRO A 288 1.14 7.11 -14.16
CA PRO A 288 0.67 7.20 -15.54
C PRO A 288 -0.52 6.28 -15.81
N GLY A 289 -1.55 6.77 -16.53
CA GLY A 289 -2.79 6.02 -16.75
C GLY A 289 -2.60 4.67 -17.45
N HIS A 290 -1.57 4.53 -18.28
CA HIS A 290 -1.24 3.29 -18.99
C HIS A 290 -0.65 2.19 -18.09
N HIS A 291 -0.32 2.49 -16.82
CA HIS A 291 0.08 1.48 -15.82
C HIS A 291 -0.98 0.38 -15.64
N ILE A 292 -2.26 0.70 -15.84
CA ILE A 292 -3.36 -0.28 -15.75
C ILE A 292 -3.23 -1.42 -16.75
N MET A 293 -2.67 -1.15 -17.94
CA MET A 293 -2.47 -2.16 -18.98
C MET A 293 -1.38 -3.15 -18.57
N TRP A 294 -0.30 -2.65 -17.95
CA TRP A 294 0.77 -3.49 -17.44
C TRP A 294 0.27 -4.45 -16.36
N ILE A 295 -0.46 -3.93 -15.35
CA ILE A 295 -0.89 -4.80 -14.25
C ILE A 295 -1.93 -5.84 -14.66
N LEU A 296 -2.74 -5.54 -15.69
CA LEU A 296 -3.72 -6.47 -16.24
C LEU A 296 -3.12 -7.40 -17.31
N GLY A 297 -1.88 -7.18 -17.75
CA GLY A 297 -1.24 -7.95 -18.80
C GLY A 297 -1.99 -7.86 -20.13
N VAL A 298 -2.25 -6.64 -20.60
CA VAL A 298 -2.95 -6.36 -21.86
C VAL A 298 -2.29 -5.20 -22.60
N ASP A 299 -2.52 -5.09 -23.90
CA ASP A 299 -1.86 -4.10 -24.77
C ASP A 299 -2.77 -2.93 -25.20
N SER A 300 -4.00 -2.85 -24.68
CA SER A 300 -4.94 -1.76 -25.00
C SER A 300 -5.84 -1.39 -23.83
N LEU A 301 -6.32 -0.15 -23.83
CA LEU A 301 -7.27 0.36 -22.84
C LEU A 301 -8.63 -0.33 -22.95
N ASP A 302 -9.08 -0.70 -24.14
CA ASP A 302 -10.33 -1.44 -24.33
C ASP A 302 -10.24 -2.84 -23.71
N ALA A 303 -9.12 -3.53 -23.91
CA ALA A 303 -8.88 -4.82 -23.24
C ALA A 303 -8.77 -4.66 -21.72
N ALA A 304 -8.17 -3.57 -21.24
CA ALA A 304 -8.11 -3.26 -19.82
C ALA A 304 -9.51 -3.03 -19.23
N LEU A 305 -10.34 -2.19 -19.86
CA LEU A 305 -11.73 -1.96 -19.45
C LEU A 305 -12.52 -3.27 -19.49
N LYS A 306 -12.33 -4.12 -20.51
CA LYS A 306 -12.99 -5.41 -20.60
C LYS A 306 -12.67 -6.32 -19.40
N LYS A 307 -11.39 -6.46 -19.03
CA LYS A 307 -10.98 -7.22 -17.84
C LYS A 307 -11.53 -6.62 -16.55
N LEU A 308 -11.66 -5.29 -16.49
CA LEU A 308 -12.14 -4.59 -15.30
C LEU A 308 -13.64 -4.79 -15.04
N GLU A 309 -14.45 -5.22 -16.02
CA GLU A 309 -15.90 -5.45 -15.85
C GLU A 309 -16.26 -6.32 -14.62
N SER A 310 -15.40 -7.26 -14.25
CA SER A 310 -15.56 -8.14 -13.09
C SER A 310 -15.12 -7.53 -11.75
N PHE A 311 -14.46 -6.38 -11.74
CA PHE A 311 -13.95 -5.71 -10.54
C PHE A 311 -15.04 -4.86 -9.86
N LYS A 312 -16.04 -5.56 -9.33
CA LYS A 312 -17.18 -4.97 -8.60
C LYS A 312 -17.39 -5.65 -7.26
N LEU A 313 -17.73 -4.86 -6.25
CA LEU A 313 -18.12 -5.37 -4.92
C LEU A 313 -19.62 -5.65 -4.79
N ASP A 314 -20.42 -5.27 -5.78
CA ASP A 314 -21.85 -5.60 -5.76
C ASP A 314 -22.07 -7.12 -5.80
N GLY A 315 -22.96 -7.62 -4.94
CA GLY A 315 -23.17 -9.04 -4.69
C GLY A 315 -22.10 -9.73 -3.83
N VAL A 316 -20.94 -9.11 -3.64
CA VAL A 316 -19.85 -9.61 -2.78
C VAL A 316 -19.95 -8.98 -1.39
N MET A 317 -20.07 -7.66 -1.30
CA MET A 317 -20.04 -6.92 -0.03
C MET A 317 -21.16 -7.34 0.95
N GLN A 318 -22.31 -7.77 0.41
CA GLN A 318 -23.46 -8.30 1.16
C GLN A 318 -23.14 -9.64 1.86
N LYS A 319 -22.08 -10.33 1.46
CA LYS A 319 -21.62 -11.59 2.06
C LYS A 319 -20.66 -11.39 3.23
N MET A 320 -20.16 -10.17 3.46
CA MET A 320 -19.31 -9.86 4.62
C MET A 320 -19.99 -10.29 5.93
N ARG A 321 -19.24 -10.95 6.82
CA ARG A 321 -19.74 -11.40 8.14
C ARG A 321 -18.88 -10.92 9.30
N CYS A 322 -17.57 -10.79 9.11
CA CYS A 322 -16.67 -10.32 10.15
C CYS A 322 -16.86 -8.81 10.41
N PRO A 323 -16.40 -8.29 11.56
CA PRO A 323 -16.26 -6.86 11.79
C PRO A 323 -15.58 -6.16 10.61
N PHE A 324 -16.12 -5.01 10.21
CA PHE A 324 -15.64 -4.25 9.05
C PHE A 324 -15.45 -2.77 9.37
N LEU A 325 -14.24 -2.26 9.16
CA LEU A 325 -13.95 -0.83 9.20
C LEU A 325 -13.62 -0.33 7.80
N LEU A 326 -14.36 0.68 7.33
CA LEU A 326 -14.02 1.43 6.13
C LEU A 326 -13.46 2.79 6.55
N VAL A 327 -12.23 3.09 6.14
CA VAL A 327 -11.59 4.38 6.39
C VAL A 327 -11.47 5.14 5.07
N HIS A 328 -11.91 6.40 5.05
CA HIS A 328 -11.96 7.18 3.82
C HIS A 328 -11.71 8.68 4.04
N GLY A 329 -11.17 9.34 3.01
CA GLY A 329 -10.97 10.79 3.03
C GLY A 329 -12.16 11.50 2.39
N ALA A 330 -12.64 12.59 2.99
CA ALA A 330 -13.75 13.35 2.45
C ALA A 330 -13.44 13.99 1.09
N ASP A 331 -12.17 14.31 0.85
CA ASP A 331 -11.66 15.01 -0.35
C ASP A 331 -10.79 14.06 -1.21
N ASP A 332 -11.05 12.76 -1.15
CA ASP A 332 -10.36 11.76 -1.97
C ASP A 332 -10.62 12.02 -3.46
N GLU A 333 -9.62 12.58 -4.15
CA GLU A 333 -9.74 12.89 -5.59
C GLU A 333 -9.68 11.65 -6.49
N GLN A 334 -9.25 10.49 -5.97
CA GLN A 334 -9.18 9.26 -6.77
C GLN A 334 -10.49 8.51 -6.76
N ILE A 335 -11.12 8.47 -5.59
CA ILE A 335 -12.35 7.73 -5.30
C ILE A 335 -13.31 8.65 -4.55
N PRO A 336 -14.50 8.96 -5.10
CA PRO A 336 -15.46 9.82 -4.42
C PRO A 336 -15.98 9.19 -3.12
N LEU A 337 -16.26 10.03 -2.12
CA LEU A 337 -16.90 9.62 -0.87
C LEU A 337 -18.23 8.85 -1.08
N ALA A 338 -18.95 9.14 -2.17
CA ALA A 338 -20.16 8.41 -2.53
C ALA A 338 -19.91 6.90 -2.78
N ASP A 339 -18.75 6.52 -3.31
CA ASP A 339 -18.39 5.12 -3.49
C ASP A 339 -18.12 4.45 -2.13
N ALA A 340 -17.49 5.17 -1.19
CA ALA A 340 -17.30 4.69 0.18
C ALA A 340 -18.63 4.48 0.90
N GLN A 341 -19.57 5.43 0.77
CA GLN A 341 -20.91 5.30 1.33
C GLN A 341 -21.64 4.08 0.74
N LYS A 342 -21.60 3.91 -0.58
CA LYS A 342 -22.23 2.78 -1.25
C LYS A 342 -21.65 1.44 -0.80
N GLN A 343 -20.33 1.36 -0.67
CA GLN A 343 -19.63 0.18 -0.17
C GLN A 343 -20.01 -0.13 1.29
N PHE A 344 -20.08 0.89 2.15
CA PHE A 344 -20.51 0.75 3.53
C PHE A 344 -21.97 0.27 3.65
N ASP A 345 -22.88 0.89 2.89
CA ASP A 345 -24.31 0.57 2.92
C ASP A 345 -24.56 -0.88 2.47
N ALA A 346 -23.88 -1.33 1.42
CA ALA A 346 -23.98 -2.69 0.90
C ALA A 346 -23.37 -3.77 1.82
N CYS A 347 -22.54 -3.39 2.80
CA CYS A 347 -21.88 -4.34 3.70
C CYS A 347 -22.87 -5.15 4.54
N GLY A 348 -22.77 -6.48 4.42
CA GLY A 348 -23.58 -7.44 5.17
C GLY A 348 -23.15 -7.67 6.61
N SER A 349 -22.01 -7.10 7.04
CA SER A 349 -21.59 -7.19 8.45
C SER A 349 -22.52 -6.41 9.36
N ARG A 350 -22.81 -6.99 10.53
CA ARG A 350 -23.57 -6.34 11.59
C ARG A 350 -22.71 -5.43 12.48
N ASP A 351 -21.39 -5.62 12.45
CA ASP A 351 -20.41 -4.82 13.17
C ASP A 351 -19.59 -4.08 12.13
N LYS A 352 -20.10 -2.92 11.69
CA LYS A 352 -19.45 -2.12 10.65
C LYS A 352 -19.35 -0.65 11.05
N THR A 353 -18.21 -0.04 10.71
CA THR A 353 -17.94 1.39 10.95
C THR A 353 -17.41 2.04 9.67
N LEU A 354 -17.92 3.23 9.35
CA LEU A 354 -17.36 4.12 8.34
C LEU A 354 -16.71 5.31 9.05
N ARG A 355 -15.39 5.45 8.90
CA ARG A 355 -14.62 6.57 9.42
C ARG A 355 -14.18 7.48 8.29
N VAL A 356 -14.75 8.69 8.25
CA VAL A 356 -14.42 9.73 7.26
C VAL A 356 -13.51 10.78 7.91
N PHE A 357 -12.39 11.07 7.27
CA PHE A 357 -11.45 12.14 7.65
C PHE A 357 -11.76 13.42 6.85
N THR A 358 -11.86 14.56 7.52
CA THR A 358 -12.18 15.85 6.89
C THR A 358 -10.94 16.74 6.75
N ALA A 359 -11.02 17.79 5.93
CA ALA A 359 -9.90 18.71 5.75
C ALA A 359 -9.54 19.46 7.04
N GLU A 360 -10.53 19.74 7.89
CA GLU A 360 -10.35 20.40 9.20
C GLU A 360 -9.59 19.50 10.18
N GLU A 361 -9.87 18.19 10.18
CA GLU A 361 -9.14 17.22 10.98
C GLU A 361 -7.75 16.89 10.38
N GLY A 362 -7.64 16.97 9.06
CA GLY A 362 -6.53 16.42 8.26
C GLY A 362 -6.76 14.95 7.90
N GLY A 363 -6.08 14.46 6.85
CA GLY A 363 -6.29 13.09 6.36
C GLY A 363 -7.41 12.98 5.30
N ALA A 364 -7.95 14.10 4.82
CA ALA A 364 -9.02 14.10 3.84
C ALA A 364 -8.61 13.56 2.46
N GLN A 365 -7.30 13.45 2.19
CA GLN A 365 -6.81 12.93 0.93
C GLN A 365 -6.98 11.41 0.81
N HIS A 366 -6.82 10.91 -0.41
CA HIS A 366 -6.82 9.47 -0.70
C HIS A 366 -5.90 8.68 0.22
N CYS A 367 -6.45 7.80 1.06
CA CYS A 367 -5.70 7.02 2.06
C CYS A 367 -4.94 7.88 3.10
N GLN A 368 -5.47 9.05 3.47
CA GLN A 368 -4.98 9.88 4.58
C GLN A 368 -3.47 10.16 4.51
N ARG A 369 -2.93 10.34 3.29
CA ARG A 369 -1.46 10.46 3.09
C ARG A 369 -0.85 11.63 3.84
N ASP A 370 -1.65 12.66 4.02
CA ASP A 370 -1.36 13.89 4.74
C ASP A 370 -1.52 13.77 6.26
N TYR A 371 -2.06 12.66 6.78
CA TYR A 371 -2.14 12.40 8.23
C TYR A 371 -1.98 10.92 8.60
N LEU A 372 -0.87 10.33 8.15
CA LEU A 372 -0.60 8.90 8.26
C LEU A 372 -0.68 8.35 9.71
N THR A 373 -0.09 9.05 10.68
CA THR A 373 -0.03 8.57 12.07
C THR A 373 -1.40 8.48 12.73
N LEU A 374 -2.30 9.42 12.43
CA LEU A 374 -3.65 9.44 12.96
C LEU A 374 -4.46 8.26 12.40
N VAL A 375 -4.44 8.07 11.07
CA VAL A 375 -5.19 6.97 10.46
C VAL A 375 -4.69 5.60 10.90
N THR A 376 -3.36 5.42 11.03
CA THR A 376 -2.79 4.16 11.51
C THR A 376 -3.16 3.91 12.96
N ALA A 377 -3.19 4.95 13.81
CA ALA A 377 -3.63 4.79 15.20
C ALA A 377 -5.09 4.31 15.26
N GLU A 378 -5.98 4.93 14.50
CA GLU A 378 -7.41 4.55 14.42
C GLU A 378 -7.58 3.10 13.94
N MET A 379 -6.92 2.71 12.83
CA MET A 379 -7.00 1.36 12.29
C MET A 379 -6.41 0.30 13.22
N TRP A 380 -5.24 0.56 13.80
CA TRP A 380 -4.54 -0.42 14.63
C TRP A 380 -5.17 -0.56 16.01
N ASN A 381 -5.72 0.51 16.58
CA ASN A 381 -6.52 0.42 17.80
C ASN A 381 -7.79 -0.41 17.55
N TRP A 382 -8.45 -0.21 16.40
CA TRP A 382 -9.60 -1.02 16.03
C TRP A 382 -9.24 -2.52 15.89
N PHE A 383 -8.12 -2.86 15.25
CA PHE A 383 -7.67 -4.26 15.20
C PHE A 383 -7.29 -4.81 16.59
N GLU A 384 -6.66 -4.00 17.45
CA GLU A 384 -6.38 -4.40 18.83
C GLU A 384 -7.67 -4.76 19.58
N GLU A 385 -8.72 -3.94 19.44
CA GLU A 385 -10.04 -4.26 19.99
C GLU A 385 -10.58 -5.57 19.42
N LYS A 386 -10.67 -5.71 18.09
CA LYS A 386 -11.30 -6.87 17.44
C LYS A 386 -10.54 -8.18 17.59
N LEU A 387 -9.21 -8.14 17.65
CA LEU A 387 -8.38 -9.34 17.61
C LEU A 387 -7.69 -9.64 18.94
N VAL A 388 -7.33 -8.65 19.75
CA VAL A 388 -6.54 -8.88 20.98
C VAL A 388 -7.42 -8.87 22.22
N ARG A 389 -8.33 -7.90 22.34
CA ARG A 389 -9.09 -7.65 23.58
C ARG A 389 -10.36 -8.50 23.71
N HIS A 390 -10.79 -9.19 22.65
CA HIS A 390 -11.93 -10.10 22.64
C HIS A 390 -11.55 -11.58 22.68
#